data_AF-A0A1E1WHW7-F1
#
_entry.id   AF-A0A1E1WHW7-F1
#
_cell.length_a   1.000
_cell.length_b   1.000
_cell.length_c   1.000
_cell.angle_alpha   90.00
_cell.angle_beta   90.00
_cell.angle_gamma   90.00
#
_symmetry.space_group_name_H-M   'P 1'
#
loop_
_entity.id
_entity.type
_entity.pdbx_description
1 polymer ?
#
loop_
_entity_poly.entity_id
_entity_poly.type
_entity_poly.pdbx_seq_one_letter_code
_entity_poly.pdbx_strand_id
1 'polypeptide(L)'
;RAHSAGLEREGAALVDKKEVVRKLGELFSLRHRLNVESDILDTPDFYWEEERLERLYSNTVAYFTIPRRTRVLNERLSHCVELLELLSSWAADRHHVRLEWMVIVLILAEVCFELLHVFERYAVKE
;
A
#
# COMPACT_ATOMS: atom_id res chain seq x y z
N ARG A 1 -8.36 -14.18 -15.48
CA ARG A 1 -9.83 -13.95 -15.60
C ARG A 1 -10.64 -14.54 -14.44
N ALA A 2 -10.16 -15.56 -13.71
CA ALA A 2 -10.84 -16.07 -12.52
C ALA A 2 -10.62 -15.24 -11.23
N HIS A 3 -9.54 -14.45 -11.14
CA HIS A 3 -9.21 -13.65 -9.95
C HIS A 3 -10.04 -12.36 -9.78
N SER A 4 -10.75 -11.90 -10.81
CA SER A 4 -11.55 -10.66 -10.74
C SER A 4 -13.00 -10.88 -10.27
N ALA A 5 -13.53 -12.10 -10.38
CA ALA A 5 -14.93 -12.39 -10.05
C ALA A 5 -15.21 -12.58 -8.55
N GLY A 6 -14.19 -12.92 -7.75
CA GLY A 6 -14.31 -13.01 -6.29
C GLY A 6 -14.29 -11.64 -5.60
N LEU A 7 -13.65 -10.63 -6.21
CA LEU A 7 -13.48 -9.30 -5.63
C LEU A 7 -14.80 -8.50 -5.54
N GLU A 8 -15.81 -8.86 -6.33
CA GLU A 8 -17.08 -8.13 -6.40
C GLU A 8 -18.10 -8.58 -5.33
N ARG A 9 -17.91 -9.75 -4.72
CA ARG A 9 -18.84 -10.30 -3.70
C ARG A 9 -18.33 -10.21 -2.27
N GLU A 10 -17.02 -10.19 -2.06
CA GLU A 10 -16.37 -10.07 -0.73
C GLU A 10 -15.52 -8.78 -0.61
N GLY A 11 -15.89 -7.76 -1.39
CA GLY A 11 -15.18 -6.51 -1.63
C GLY A 11 -14.27 -6.03 -0.49
N ALA A 12 -12.97 -5.89 -0.78
CA ALA A 12 -11.91 -5.36 0.09
C ALA A 12 -11.76 -6.02 1.49
N ALA A 13 -12.68 -6.88 1.91
CA ALA A 13 -12.84 -7.33 3.28
C ALA A 13 -11.82 -8.41 3.67
N LEU A 14 -11.10 -8.99 2.71
CA LEU A 14 -10.12 -10.06 2.93
C LEU A 14 -8.68 -9.69 2.53
N VAL A 15 -8.40 -8.40 2.25
CA VAL A 15 -7.02 -7.99 1.97
C VAL A 15 -6.26 -7.84 3.29
N ASP A 16 -5.32 -8.75 3.53
CA ASP A 16 -4.47 -8.74 4.71
C ASP A 16 -3.49 -7.56 4.69
N LYS A 17 -3.41 -6.81 5.80
CA LYS A 17 -2.59 -5.59 5.91
C LYS A 17 -1.11 -5.86 5.60
N LYS A 18 -0.61 -7.05 5.97
CA LYS A 18 0.77 -7.46 5.70
C LYS A 18 1.04 -7.62 4.20
N GLU A 19 0.06 -8.14 3.47
CA GLU A 19 0.14 -8.30 2.01
C GLU A 19 0.14 -6.93 1.30
N VAL A 20 -0.68 -5.97 1.77
CA VAL A 20 -0.69 -4.58 1.25
C VAL A 20 0.67 -3.92 1.44
N VAL A 21 1.24 -3.98 2.65
CA VAL A 21 2.54 -3.37 2.97
C VAL A 21 3.67 -4.03 2.18
N ARG A 22 3.63 -5.36 2.00
CA ARG A 22 4.59 -6.09 1.17
C ARG A 22 4.55 -5.64 -0.29
N LYS A 23 3.35 -5.53 -0.86
CA LYS A 23 3.15 -5.06 -2.25
C LYS A 23 3.57 -3.60 -2.43
N LEU A 24 3.34 -2.76 -1.42
CA LEU A 24 3.81 -1.38 -1.41
C LEU A 24 5.34 -1.30 -1.46
N GLY A 25 6.05 -2.12 -0.68
CA GLY A 25 7.50 -2.22 -0.71
C GLY A 25 8.06 -2.68 -2.07
N GLU A 26 7.42 -3.69 -2.68
CA GLU A 26 7.77 -4.15 -4.04
C GLU A 26 7.64 -3.03 -5.09
N LEU A 27 6.55 -2.25 -5.04
CA LEU A 27 6.34 -1.11 -5.94
C LEU A 27 7.31 0.05 -5.69
N PHE A 28 7.65 0.32 -4.43
CA PHE A 28 8.62 1.34 -4.06
C PHE A 28 10.03 0.98 -4.58
N SER A 29 10.42 -0.30 -4.45
CA SER A 29 11.67 -0.82 -5.01
C SER A 29 11.71 -0.70 -6.53
N LEU A 30 10.60 -1.02 -7.22
CA LEU A 30 10.52 -0.88 -8.67
C LEU A 30 10.63 0.59 -9.12
N ARG A 31 9.96 1.51 -8.43
CA ARG A 31 10.09 2.96 -8.68
C ARG A 31 11.53 3.43 -8.55
N HIS A 32 12.21 2.99 -7.49
CA HIS A 32 13.61 3.34 -7.26
C HIS A 32 14.51 2.82 -8.39
N ARG A 33 14.34 1.57 -8.81
CA ARG A 33 15.09 1.00 -9.94
C ARG A 33 14.84 1.73 -11.25
N LEU A 34 13.58 2.07 -11.55
CA LEU A 34 13.23 2.85 -12.74
C LEU A 34 13.81 4.27 -12.71
N ASN A 35 13.86 4.90 -11.53
CA ASN A 35 14.46 6.23 -11.38
C ASN A 35 15.99 6.19 -11.56
N VAL A 36 16.64 5.11 -11.08
CA VAL A 36 18.09 4.89 -11.27
C VAL A 36 18.42 4.53 -12.73
N GLU A 37 17.57 3.78 -13.43
CA GLU A 37 17.69 3.60 -14.89
C GLU A 37 17.38 4.89 -15.66
N SER A 38 16.57 5.80 -15.12
CA SER A 38 16.38 7.14 -15.73
C SER A 38 17.64 8.00 -15.64
N ASP A 39 18.46 7.82 -14.60
CA ASP A 39 19.76 8.50 -14.42
C ASP A 39 20.79 7.98 -15.44
N ILE A 40 20.65 6.73 -15.90
CA ILE A 40 21.49 6.12 -16.95
C ILE A 40 21.13 6.60 -18.37
N LEU A 41 19.98 7.25 -18.53
CA LEU A 41 19.50 7.77 -19.81
C LEU A 41 20.10 9.15 -20.13
N ASP A 42 20.66 9.86 -19.15
CA ASP A 42 21.46 11.05 -19.39
C ASP A 42 22.73 10.67 -20.17
N THR A 43 23.04 11.45 -21.21
CA THR A 43 24.17 11.19 -22.11
C THR A 43 25.47 11.06 -21.31
N PRO A 44 26.12 9.88 -21.29
CA PRO A 44 27.36 9.72 -20.54
C PRO A 44 28.44 10.67 -21.06
N ASP A 45 29.23 11.28 -20.17
CA ASP A 45 30.27 12.27 -20.50
C ASP A 45 31.28 11.78 -21.57
N PHE A 46 31.47 10.46 -21.68
CA PHE A 46 32.30 9.81 -22.70
C PHE A 46 31.88 10.13 -24.15
N TYR A 47 30.61 10.46 -24.40
CA TYR A 47 30.10 10.78 -25.73
C TYR A 47 30.16 12.28 -26.09
N TRP A 48 30.52 13.15 -25.15
CA TRP A 48 30.65 14.60 -25.39
C TRP A 48 31.86 14.99 -26.24
N GLU A 49 32.86 14.10 -26.34
CA GLU A 49 34.07 14.38 -27.12
C GLU A 49 33.87 14.21 -28.64
N GLU A 50 32.80 13.52 -29.07
CA GLU A 50 32.57 13.18 -30.48
C GLU A 50 31.10 13.41 -30.89
N GLU A 51 30.86 14.53 -31.57
CA GLU A 51 29.53 15.05 -31.95
C GLU A 51 28.69 14.06 -32.79
N ARG A 52 29.33 13.12 -33.48
CA ARG A 52 28.66 12.06 -34.26
C ARG A 52 28.04 10.99 -33.37
N LEU A 53 28.69 10.64 -32.27
CA LEU A 53 28.22 9.64 -31.32
C LEU A 53 27.07 10.19 -30.47
N GLU A 54 27.16 11.45 -30.06
CA GLU A 54 26.08 12.17 -29.38
C GLU A 54 24.78 12.18 -30.22
N ARG A 55 24.87 12.53 -31.50
CA ARG A 55 23.71 12.54 -32.41
C ARG A 55 23.11 11.14 -32.62
N LEU A 56 23.94 10.09 -32.71
CA LEU A 56 23.47 8.70 -32.83
C LEU A 56 22.77 8.22 -31.56
N TYR A 57 23.32 8.52 -30.38
CA TYR A 57 22.71 8.21 -29.10
C TYR A 57 21.38 8.94 -28.92
N SER A 58 21.36 10.26 -29.16
CA SER A 58 20.16 11.10 -29.06
C SER A 58 19.05 10.64 -30.02
N ASN A 59 19.40 10.29 -31.26
CA ASN A 59 18.45 9.73 -32.22
C ASN A 59 17.90 8.36 -31.80
N THR A 60 18.72 7.51 -31.19
CA THR A 60 18.29 6.17 -30.75
C THR A 60 17.37 6.25 -29.54
N VAL A 61 17.67 7.15 -28.59
CA VAL A 61 16.82 7.45 -27.43
C VAL A 61 15.47 8.06 -27.87
N ALA A 62 15.50 8.98 -28.82
CA ALA A 62 14.29 9.56 -29.42
C ALA A 62 13.48 8.52 -30.20
N TYR A 63 14.13 7.65 -30.99
CA TYR A 63 13.50 6.60 -31.78
C TYR A 63 12.79 5.56 -30.91
N PHE A 64 13.41 5.13 -29.81
CA PHE A 64 12.78 4.17 -28.88
C PHE A 64 11.72 4.81 -27.96
N THR A 65 11.61 6.14 -27.94
CA THR A 65 10.67 6.89 -27.08
C THR A 65 10.68 6.43 -25.61
N ILE A 66 11.85 5.99 -25.13
CA ILE A 66 12.08 5.49 -23.77
C ILE A 66 11.49 6.45 -22.72
N PRO A 67 11.73 7.79 -22.79
CA PRO A 67 11.14 8.72 -21.83
C PRO A 67 9.60 8.72 -21.80
N ARG A 68 8.92 8.51 -22.94
CA ARG A 68 7.45 8.42 -23.00
C ARG A 68 6.94 7.14 -22.35
N ARG A 69 7.64 6.01 -22.52
CA ARG A 69 7.27 4.73 -21.90
C ARG A 69 7.50 4.76 -20.39
N THR A 70 8.62 5.33 -19.94
CA THR A 70 8.91 5.52 -18.51
C THR A 70 7.88 6.44 -17.84
N ARG A 71 7.44 7.51 -18.53
CA ARG A 71 6.38 8.41 -18.03
C ARG A 71 5.05 7.69 -17.81
N VAL A 72 4.58 6.91 -18.78
CA VAL A 72 3.33 6.14 -18.66
C VAL A 72 3.42 5.09 -17.55
N LEU A 73 4.58 4.45 -17.38
CA LEU A 73 4.80 3.49 -16.29
C LEU A 73 4.79 4.18 -14.93
N ASN A 74 5.42 5.35 -14.80
CA ASN A 74 5.45 6.11 -13.55
C ASN A 74 4.05 6.61 -13.15
N GLU A 75 3.24 7.01 -14.13
CA GLU A 75 1.85 7.45 -13.90
C GLU A 75 0.95 6.29 -13.44
N ARG A 76 1.06 5.12 -14.08
CA ARG A 76 0.39 3.89 -13.63
C ARG A 76 0.83 3.47 -12.24
N LEU A 77 2.12 3.62 -11.93
CA LEU A 77 2.68 3.31 -10.62
C LEU A 77 2.14 4.25 -9.54
N SER A 78 1.99 5.54 -9.86
CA SER A 78 1.37 6.53 -8.97
C SER A 78 -0.06 6.14 -8.60
N HIS A 79 -0.88 5.77 -9.59
CA HIS A 79 -2.24 5.28 -9.32
C HIS A 79 -2.28 4.01 -8.46
N CYS A 80 -1.35 3.07 -8.67
CA CYS A 80 -1.26 1.89 -7.80
C CYS A 80 -0.90 2.25 -6.35
N VAL A 81 -0.04 3.25 -6.14
CA VAL A 81 0.34 3.72 -4.81
C VAL A 81 -0.85 4.38 -4.11
N GLU A 82 -1.60 5.26 -4.79
CA GLU A 82 -2.81 5.89 -4.24
C GLU A 82 -3.86 4.84 -3.82
N LEU A 83 -4.08 3.81 -4.65
CA LEU A 83 -4.99 2.71 -4.32
C LEU A 83 -4.51 1.90 -3.10
N LEU A 84 -3.21 1.72 -2.94
CA LEU A 84 -2.63 1.04 -1.78
C LEU A 84 -2.75 1.86 -0.51
N GLU A 85 -2.61 3.18 -0.59
CA GLU A 85 -2.82 4.08 0.55
C GLU A 85 -4.28 4.05 1.02
N LEU A 86 -5.23 4.06 0.07
CA LEU A 86 -6.67 3.87 0.37
C LEU A 86 -6.93 2.51 1.02
N LEU A 87 -6.35 1.42 0.52
CA LEU A 87 -6.48 0.09 1.14
C LEU A 87 -5.89 0.05 2.55
N SER A 88 -4.75 0.72 2.76
CA SER A 88 -4.10 0.82 4.06
C SER A 88 -4.95 1.59 5.07
N SER A 89 -5.55 2.71 4.66
CA SER A 89 -6.42 3.51 5.53
C SER A 89 -7.68 2.73 5.92
N TRP A 90 -8.31 2.02 4.97
CA TRP A 90 -9.42 1.10 5.24
C TRP A 90 -9.05 -0.03 6.21
N ALA A 91 -7.84 -0.60 6.06
CA ALA A 91 -7.36 -1.63 6.96
C ALA A 91 -7.07 -1.10 8.38
N ALA A 92 -6.60 0.14 8.51
CA ALA A 92 -6.39 0.80 9.79
C ALA A 92 -7.71 1.04 10.52
N ASP A 93 -8.74 1.47 9.80
CA ASP A 93 -10.08 1.72 10.35
C ASP A 93 -10.68 0.45 10.99
N ARG A 94 -10.53 -0.72 10.34
CA ARG A 94 -10.94 -2.00 10.93
C ARG A 94 -10.18 -2.38 12.20
N HIS A 95 -8.91 -2.00 12.31
CA HIS A 95 -8.14 -2.25 13.52
C HIS A 95 -8.68 -1.42 14.69
N HIS A 96 -9.01 -0.15 14.45
CA HIS A 96 -9.63 0.72 15.43
C HIS A 96 -10.97 0.18 15.91
N VAL A 97 -11.85 -0.25 15.00
CA VAL A 97 -13.14 -0.85 15.34
C VAL A 97 -12.99 -2.10 16.22
N ARG A 98 -11.98 -2.94 15.96
CA ARG A 98 -11.73 -4.12 16.79
C ARG A 98 -11.25 -3.75 18.20
N LEU A 99 -10.43 -2.71 18.34
CA LEU A 99 -9.99 -2.20 19.63
C LEU A 99 -11.16 -1.61 20.42
N GLU A 100 -12.06 -0.89 19.74
CA GLU A 100 -13.28 -0.34 20.36
C GLU A 100 -14.17 -1.45 20.93
N TRP A 101 -14.43 -2.51 20.15
CA TRP A 101 -15.18 -3.67 20.64
C TRP A 101 -14.52 -4.35 21.84
N MET A 102 -13.19 -4.45 21.86
CA MET A 102 -12.46 -5.01 23.00
C MET A 102 -12.68 -4.16 24.27
N VAL A 103 -12.64 -2.83 24.16
CA VAL A 103 -12.90 -1.91 25.28
C VAL A 103 -14.33 -2.05 25.80
N ILE A 104 -15.33 -2.11 24.91
CA ILE A 104 -16.74 -2.29 25.29
C ILE A 104 -16.93 -3.59 26.08
N VAL A 105 -16.34 -4.70 25.61
CA VAL A 105 -16.42 -6.00 26.30
C VAL A 105 -15.75 -5.96 27.67
N LEU A 106 -14.60 -5.28 27.80
CA LEU A 106 -13.90 -5.14 29.08
C LEU A 106 -14.74 -4.36 30.10
N ILE A 107 -15.36 -3.25 29.68
CA ILE A 107 -16.25 -2.47 30.55
C ILE A 107 -17.47 -3.29 30.97
N LEU A 108 -18.08 -4.03 30.04
CA LEU A 108 -19.22 -4.90 30.35
C LEU A 108 -18.85 -5.96 31.39
N ALA A 109 -17.69 -6.61 31.22
CA ALA A 109 -17.20 -7.61 32.16
C ALA A 109 -17.02 -7.02 33.57
N GLU A 110 -16.40 -5.84 33.68
CA GLU A 110 -16.21 -5.13 34.96
C GLU A 110 -17.54 -4.86 35.65
N VAL A 111 -18.52 -4.31 34.93
CA VAL A 111 -19.86 -4.03 35.46
C VAL A 111 -20.57 -5.32 35.89
N CYS A 112 -20.43 -6.41 35.13
CA CYS A 112 -20.98 -7.71 35.51
C CYS A 112 -20.36 -8.26 36.80
N PHE A 113 -19.04 -8.14 36.97
CA PHE A 113 -18.38 -8.58 38.21
C PHE A 113 -18.84 -7.78 39.42
N GLU A 114 -18.95 -6.45 39.29
CA GLU A 114 -19.50 -5.59 40.36
C GLU A 114 -20.94 -5.94 40.70
N LEU A 115 -21.81 -6.16 39.70
CA LEU A 115 -23.19 -6.57 39.93
C LEU A 115 -23.30 -7.92 40.65
N LEU A 116 -22.48 -8.90 40.27
CA LEU A 116 -22.44 -10.21 40.94
C LEU A 116 -21.96 -10.08 42.40
N HIS A 117 -20.93 -9.28 42.65
CA HIS A 117 -20.40 -9.03 44.00
C HIS A 117 -21.45 -8.36 44.90
N VAL A 118 -22.18 -7.38 44.35
CA VAL A 118 -23.28 -6.72 45.07
C VAL A 118 -24.42 -7.71 45.34
N PHE A 119 -24.81 -8.53 44.36
CA PHE A 119 -25.87 -9.51 44.53
C PHE A 119 -25.52 -10.54 45.62
N GLU A 120 -24.28 -11.03 45.66
CA GLU A 120 -23.80 -11.94 46.70
C GLU A 120 -23.89 -11.28 48.08
N ARG A 121 -23.52 -10.00 48.20
CA ARG A 121 -23.70 -9.24 49.46
C ARG A 121 -25.16 -9.07 49.86
N TYR A 122 -26.09 -8.93 48.92
CA TYR A 122 -27.52 -8.86 49.24
C TYR A 122 -28.06 -10.23 49.67
N ALA A 123 -27.69 -11.30 48.97
CA ALA A 123 -28.13 -12.66 49.28
C ALA A 123 -27.63 -13.16 50.64
N VAL A 124 -26.47 -12.69 51.11
CA VAL A 124 -25.92 -13.04 52.44
C VAL A 124 -26.60 -12.27 53.59
N LYS A 125 -27.39 -11.23 53.30
CA LYS A 125 -27.99 -10.34 54.30
C LYS A 125 -29.47 -10.62 54.61
N GLU A 126 -30.12 -11.47 53.81
CA GLU A 126 -31.40 -12.13 54.14
C GLU A 126 -31.15 -13.46 54.88
#